data_AF-A0A1Y3BTU8-F1
#
_entry.id   AF-A0A1Y3BTU8-F1
#
_cell.length_a   1.000
_cell.length_b   1.000
_cell.length_c   1.000
_cell.angle_alpha   90.00
_cell.angle_beta   90.00
_cell.angle_gamma   90.00
#
_symmetry.space_group_name_H-M   'P 1'
#
loop_
_entity.id
_entity.type
_entity.pdbx_description
1 polymer ?
#
loop_
_entity_poly.entity_id
_entity_poly.type
_entity_poly.pdbx_seq_one_letter_code
_entity_poly.pdbx_strand_id
1 'polypeptide(L)'
;MGTGPFTCKTYCSCNLGSSFWSTSCRAFTRGGAPGPVNIAYSGVISGAGWLHLQPKWKPSVSWFKNAESRLNHHLSGLFGVSSLAWTGHLVHVAIPASRGESVRWNNFLDVLPHPQGLGPLFTGQWNLYAQNPDSSSHLFGTSQGAGTAILTLLGGFHPQTQSLWLTDMGSSSFSYCIYFSHCWHMYRTNFGIGHSMKDLLDAHIPPGGRLGRGHKGLYDTINNSIHFQLGLALASLGVITSLVAQPHVLFTRLCIYSTRLYYSSCVIYSSPIHRRIHHDRSFCSWSYIFY
;
A
#
# COMPACT_ATOMS: atom_id res chain seq x y z
N MET A 1 4.61 -20.79 -29.85
CA MET A 1 4.42 -19.34 -29.59
C MET A 1 4.72 -19.10 -28.11
N GLY A 2 5.71 -18.26 -27.81
CA GLY A 2 6.28 -18.15 -26.46
C GLY A 2 5.30 -17.59 -25.44
N THR A 3 5.19 -18.24 -24.29
CA THR A 3 4.41 -17.82 -23.10
C THR A 3 5.11 -16.73 -22.29
N GLY A 4 6.07 -16.02 -22.88
CA GLY A 4 6.90 -15.04 -22.19
C GLY A 4 6.16 -13.72 -21.92
N PRO A 5 6.44 -13.05 -20.79
CA PRO A 5 5.78 -11.79 -20.40
C PRO A 5 6.10 -10.62 -21.36
N PHE A 6 7.13 -10.74 -22.20
CA PHE A 6 7.50 -9.72 -23.20
C PHE A 6 6.81 -9.89 -24.56
N THR A 7 6.28 -11.08 -24.84
CA THR A 7 5.67 -11.41 -26.14
C THR A 7 4.15 -11.48 -26.06
N CYS A 8 3.59 -11.58 -24.85
CA CYS A 8 2.16 -11.65 -24.62
C CYS A 8 1.60 -10.29 -24.18
N LYS A 9 0.54 -9.81 -24.86
CA LYS A 9 -0.18 -8.60 -24.42
C LYS A 9 -0.99 -8.92 -23.16
N THR A 10 -1.03 -7.98 -22.21
CA THR A 10 -1.91 -8.07 -21.04
C THR A 10 -3.37 -7.82 -21.47
N TYR A 11 -4.25 -8.75 -21.11
CA TYR A 11 -5.70 -8.62 -21.35
C TYR A 11 -6.40 -8.27 -20.03
N CYS A 12 -7.10 -7.14 -19.99
CA CYS A 12 -7.80 -6.66 -18.78
C CYS A 12 -9.28 -7.09 -18.72
N SER A 13 -9.89 -7.32 -19.88
CA SER A 13 -11.30 -7.70 -19.99
C SER A 13 -11.56 -8.36 -21.34
N CYS A 14 -12.49 -9.31 -21.36
CA CYS A 14 -13.11 -9.77 -22.60
C CYS A 14 -14.25 -8.81 -22.97
N ASN A 15 -14.24 -8.25 -24.17
CA ASN A 15 -15.42 -7.59 -24.73
C ASN A 15 -16.46 -8.68 -25.04
N LEU A 16 -17.43 -8.85 -24.16
CA LEU A 16 -18.51 -9.81 -24.33
C LEU A 16 -19.78 -9.03 -24.73
N GLY A 17 -20.28 -9.30 -25.94
CA GLY A 17 -21.61 -8.88 -26.37
C GLY A 17 -22.70 -9.49 -25.48
N SER A 18 -23.94 -9.00 -25.63
CA SER A 18 -25.11 -9.25 -24.76
C SER A 18 -25.54 -10.71 -24.57
N SER A 19 -24.89 -11.67 -25.19
CA SER A 19 -25.09 -13.10 -25.01
C SER A 19 -23.85 -13.73 -24.39
N PHE A 20 -23.76 -13.78 -23.04
CA PHE A 20 -23.03 -14.79 -22.23
C PHE A 20 -22.73 -14.26 -20.80
N TRP A 21 -23.76 -14.14 -19.97
CA TRP A 21 -23.62 -13.75 -18.56
C TRP A 21 -22.93 -14.83 -17.68
N SER A 22 -22.87 -16.08 -18.15
CA SER A 22 -22.45 -17.23 -17.34
C SER A 22 -20.92 -17.46 -17.26
N THR A 23 -20.13 -16.84 -18.13
CA THR A 23 -18.67 -17.03 -18.17
C THR A 23 -17.93 -16.04 -17.27
N SER A 24 -18.43 -14.80 -17.17
CA SER A 24 -17.86 -13.75 -16.31
C SER A 24 -17.96 -14.10 -14.82
N CYS A 25 -19.07 -14.67 -14.36
CA CYS A 25 -19.22 -15.10 -12.96
C CYS A 25 -18.19 -16.17 -12.55
N ARG A 26 -17.79 -17.07 -13.47
CA ARG A 26 -16.76 -18.09 -13.21
C ARG A 26 -15.35 -17.50 -13.14
N ALA A 27 -15.03 -16.47 -13.92
CA ALA A 27 -13.69 -15.87 -13.94
C ALA A 27 -13.33 -15.11 -12.65
N PHE A 28 -14.32 -14.50 -11.98
CA PHE A 28 -14.12 -13.80 -10.70
C PHE A 28 -14.25 -14.69 -9.47
N THR A 29 -14.60 -15.96 -9.66
CA THR A 29 -14.74 -16.95 -8.60
C THR A 29 -13.42 -17.71 -8.48
N ARG A 30 -12.55 -17.30 -7.55
CA ARG A 30 -11.31 -18.02 -7.22
C ARG A 30 -11.40 -18.59 -5.79
N GLY A 31 -10.87 -19.79 -5.59
CA GLY A 31 -10.70 -20.38 -4.25
C GLY A 31 -11.89 -21.14 -3.67
N GLY A 32 -12.79 -21.69 -4.49
CA GLY A 32 -13.90 -22.53 -4.00
C GLY A 32 -15.11 -21.77 -3.43
N ALA A 33 -15.14 -20.44 -3.57
CA ALA A 33 -16.32 -19.65 -3.23
C ALA A 33 -17.47 -19.88 -4.24
N PRO A 34 -18.75 -19.80 -3.83
CA PRO A 34 -19.89 -19.91 -4.74
C PRO A 34 -20.13 -18.65 -5.60
N GLY A 35 -19.28 -17.62 -5.51
CA GLY A 35 -19.38 -16.39 -6.31
C GLY A 35 -18.13 -15.49 -6.25
N PRO A 36 -18.15 -14.32 -6.94
CA PRO A 36 -17.03 -13.39 -7.02
C PRO A 36 -16.57 -12.84 -5.66
N VAL A 37 -15.32 -13.08 -5.29
CA VAL A 37 -14.83 -12.84 -3.92
C VAL A 37 -14.67 -11.34 -3.59
N ASN A 38 -14.30 -10.51 -4.57
CA ASN A 38 -14.25 -9.04 -4.40
C ASN A 38 -15.65 -8.43 -4.20
N ILE A 39 -16.69 -9.07 -4.75
CA ILE A 39 -18.08 -8.63 -4.55
C ILE A 39 -18.50 -8.92 -3.10
N ALA A 40 -18.08 -10.05 -2.53
CA ALA A 40 -18.36 -10.37 -1.13
C ALA A 40 -17.78 -9.33 -0.16
N TYR A 41 -16.52 -8.90 -0.36
CA TYR A 41 -15.92 -7.85 0.48
C TYR A 41 -16.64 -6.50 0.33
N SER A 42 -16.99 -6.10 -0.90
CA SER A 42 -17.79 -4.90 -1.13
C SER A 42 -19.19 -4.99 -0.48
N GLY A 43 -19.78 -6.18 -0.46
CA GLY A 43 -21.03 -6.47 0.22
C GLY A 43 -20.92 -6.34 1.73
N VAL A 44 -19.83 -6.82 2.33
CA VAL A 44 -19.54 -6.65 3.77
C VAL A 44 -19.42 -5.17 4.12
N ILE A 45 -18.68 -4.36 3.35
CA ILE A 45 -18.55 -2.91 3.61
C ILE A 45 -19.89 -2.21 3.49
N SER A 46 -20.67 -2.52 2.46
CA SER A 46 -21.99 -1.92 2.24
C SER A 46 -22.97 -2.29 3.36
N GLY A 47 -22.95 -3.55 3.78
CA GLY A 47 -23.72 -4.05 4.91
C GLY A 47 -23.32 -3.41 6.23
N ALA A 48 -22.01 -3.22 6.47
CA ALA A 48 -21.51 -2.49 7.63
C ALA A 48 -21.96 -1.02 7.61
N GLY A 49 -21.96 -0.37 6.45
CA GLY A 49 -22.50 0.98 6.28
C GLY A 49 -23.98 1.07 6.67
N TRP A 50 -24.80 0.16 6.15
CA TRP A 50 -26.22 0.05 6.52
C TRP A 50 -26.41 -0.25 8.02
N LEU A 51 -25.58 -1.12 8.60
CA LEU A 51 -25.65 -1.49 10.01
C LEU A 51 -25.43 -0.28 10.92
N HIS A 52 -24.42 0.56 10.63
CA HIS A 52 -24.11 1.76 11.43
C HIS A 52 -25.13 2.90 11.25
N LEU A 53 -26.10 2.74 10.35
CA LEU A 53 -27.27 3.63 10.27
C LEU A 53 -28.44 3.16 11.14
N GLN A 54 -28.42 1.91 11.61
CA GLN A 54 -29.49 1.38 12.44
C GLN A 54 -29.48 2.04 13.83
N PRO A 55 -30.65 2.32 14.45
CA PRO A 55 -30.75 3.05 15.71
C PRO A 55 -29.88 2.48 16.84
N LYS A 56 -29.74 1.16 16.90
CA LYS A 56 -28.95 0.46 17.92
C LYS A 56 -27.43 0.65 17.78
N TRP A 57 -26.94 0.85 16.55
CA TRP A 57 -25.50 0.83 16.23
C TRP A 57 -24.98 2.18 15.73
N LYS A 58 -25.83 3.21 15.73
CA LYS A 58 -25.48 4.56 15.30
C LYS A 58 -24.43 5.17 16.26
N PRO A 59 -23.23 5.54 15.77
CA PRO A 59 -22.22 6.15 16.62
C PRO A 59 -22.64 7.54 17.12
N SER A 60 -22.18 7.91 18.32
CA SER A 60 -22.38 9.25 18.87
C SER A 60 -21.50 10.29 18.18
N VAL A 61 -21.84 11.57 18.32
CA VAL A 61 -20.98 12.67 17.82
C VAL A 61 -19.61 12.70 18.52
N SER A 62 -19.56 12.35 19.80
CA SER A 62 -18.30 12.25 20.54
C SER A 62 -17.35 11.20 19.97
N TRP A 63 -17.88 10.11 19.39
CA TRP A 63 -17.09 9.10 18.70
C TRP A 63 -16.39 9.69 17.47
N PHE A 64 -17.12 10.46 16.63
CA PHE A 64 -16.54 11.09 15.44
C PHE A 64 -15.52 12.19 15.75
N LYS A 65 -15.67 12.87 16.90
CA LYS A 65 -14.76 13.93 17.35
C LYS A 65 -13.55 13.43 18.14
N ASN A 66 -13.44 12.12 18.39
CA ASN A 66 -12.28 11.54 19.09
C ASN A 66 -11.09 11.43 18.13
N ALA A 67 -10.40 12.56 17.93
CA ALA A 67 -9.29 12.68 16.99
C ALA A 67 -8.08 11.84 17.40
N GLU A 68 -7.73 11.83 18.69
CA GLU A 68 -6.60 11.06 19.23
C GLU A 68 -6.77 9.56 19.00
N SER A 69 -7.94 9.00 19.36
CA SER A 69 -8.22 7.58 19.14
C SER A 69 -8.20 7.23 17.65
N ARG A 70 -8.86 8.04 16.81
CA ARG A 70 -8.89 7.83 15.36
C ARG A 70 -7.49 7.85 14.76
N LEU A 71 -6.65 8.81 15.16
CA LEU A 71 -5.31 8.96 14.64
C LEU A 71 -4.40 7.79 15.06
N ASN A 72 -4.48 7.37 16.32
CA ASN A 72 -3.80 6.14 16.76
C ASN A 72 -4.23 4.96 15.86
N HIS A 73 -5.54 4.68 15.75
CA HIS A 73 -6.05 3.52 14.98
C HIS A 73 -5.68 3.56 13.51
N HIS A 74 -5.64 4.74 12.90
CA HIS A 74 -5.18 4.86 11.52
C HIS A 74 -3.67 4.66 11.40
N LEU A 75 -2.85 5.25 12.27
CA LEU A 75 -1.40 5.09 12.21
C LEU A 75 -1.02 3.62 12.47
N SER A 76 -1.43 3.04 13.59
CA SER A 76 -1.03 1.66 13.91
C SER A 76 -1.80 0.60 13.17
N GLY A 77 -3.13 0.68 13.16
CA GLY A 77 -3.98 -0.38 12.64
C GLY A 77 -4.02 -0.31 11.12
N LEU A 78 -4.45 0.82 10.59
CA LEU A 78 -4.58 0.96 9.14
C LEU A 78 -3.22 0.97 8.43
N PHE A 79 -2.21 1.71 8.91
CA PHE A 79 -0.89 1.72 8.25
C PHE A 79 0.07 0.67 8.80
N GLY A 80 0.28 0.60 10.12
CA GLY A 80 1.23 -0.33 10.73
C GLY A 80 0.90 -1.81 10.46
N VAL A 81 -0.27 -2.28 10.89
CA VAL A 81 -0.70 -3.69 10.74
C VAL A 81 -0.88 -4.07 9.28
N SER A 82 -1.44 -3.19 8.44
CA SER A 82 -1.52 -3.46 7.00
C SER A 82 -0.13 -3.57 6.36
N SER A 83 0.83 -2.73 6.76
CA SER A 83 2.20 -2.83 6.25
C SER A 83 2.89 -4.10 6.72
N LEU A 84 2.62 -4.56 7.95
CA LEU A 84 3.10 -5.85 8.45
C LEU A 84 2.52 -7.00 7.65
N ALA A 85 1.21 -6.98 7.41
CA ALA A 85 0.52 -8.00 6.61
C ALA A 85 1.06 -8.01 5.17
N TRP A 86 1.37 -6.84 4.61
CA TRP A 86 2.00 -6.73 3.30
C TRP A 86 3.43 -7.29 3.28
N THR A 87 4.26 -7.01 4.29
CA THR A 87 5.56 -7.67 4.45
C THR A 87 5.41 -9.19 4.54
N GLY A 88 4.46 -9.68 5.35
CA GLY A 88 4.18 -11.11 5.45
C GLY A 88 3.80 -11.72 4.09
N HIS A 89 2.95 -11.04 3.32
CA HIS A 89 2.61 -11.46 1.96
C HIS A 89 3.82 -11.50 1.03
N LEU A 90 4.68 -10.48 1.07
CA LEU A 90 5.90 -10.44 0.26
C LEU A 90 6.85 -11.59 0.62
N VAL A 91 7.11 -11.80 1.91
CA VAL A 91 8.03 -12.82 2.43
C VAL A 91 7.52 -14.24 2.20
N HIS A 92 6.24 -14.50 2.42
CA HIS A 92 5.70 -15.86 2.35
C HIS A 92 5.12 -16.24 0.99
N VAL A 93 4.80 -15.28 0.11
CA VAL A 93 4.12 -15.55 -1.17
C VAL A 93 4.90 -14.98 -2.35
N ALA A 94 5.18 -13.67 -2.36
CA ALA A 94 5.74 -13.03 -3.54
C ALA A 94 7.21 -13.42 -3.80
N ILE A 95 8.03 -13.48 -2.77
CA ILE A 95 9.45 -13.88 -2.87
C ILE A 95 9.57 -15.36 -3.29
N PRO A 96 8.90 -16.34 -2.64
CA PRO A 96 8.89 -17.72 -3.13
C PRO A 96 8.40 -17.85 -4.58
N ALA A 97 7.32 -17.15 -4.94
CA ALA A 97 6.83 -17.14 -6.33
C ALA A 97 7.86 -16.59 -7.32
N SER A 98 8.63 -15.56 -6.93
CA SER A 98 9.72 -15.03 -7.74
C SER A 98 10.89 -15.98 -7.91
N ARG A 99 11.01 -17.00 -7.05
CA ARG A 99 12.01 -18.07 -7.08
C ARG A 99 11.49 -19.38 -7.67
N GLY A 100 10.29 -19.36 -8.25
CA GLY A 100 9.65 -20.52 -8.87
C GLY A 100 8.94 -21.47 -7.90
N GLU A 101 8.78 -21.08 -6.63
CA GLU A 101 8.05 -21.86 -5.63
C GLU A 101 6.58 -21.42 -5.56
N SER A 102 5.66 -22.40 -5.47
CA SER A 102 4.22 -22.11 -5.37
C SER A 102 3.74 -22.24 -3.91
N VAL A 103 3.61 -21.12 -3.22
CA VAL A 103 2.98 -21.04 -1.90
C VAL A 103 1.51 -20.60 -2.03
N ARG A 104 0.60 -21.39 -1.46
CA ARG A 104 -0.85 -21.24 -1.53
C ARG A 104 -1.47 -21.59 -0.18
N TRP A 105 -2.76 -21.29 0.00
CA TRP A 105 -3.47 -21.55 1.26
C TRP A 105 -3.40 -23.00 1.76
N ASN A 106 -3.28 -23.97 0.85
CA ASN A 106 -3.23 -25.39 1.19
C ASN A 106 -1.84 -25.88 1.66
N ASN A 107 -0.77 -25.10 1.47
CA ASN A 107 0.59 -25.45 1.91
C ASN A 107 1.32 -24.29 2.64
N PHE A 108 0.65 -23.17 2.87
CA PHE A 108 1.23 -21.96 3.47
C PHE A 108 1.84 -22.21 4.85
N LEU A 109 1.24 -23.11 5.63
CA LEU A 109 1.70 -23.42 6.99
C LEU A 109 2.88 -24.41 7.01
N ASP A 110 3.13 -25.12 5.91
CA ASP A 110 4.15 -26.17 5.83
C ASP A 110 5.44 -25.69 5.14
N VAL A 111 5.38 -24.57 4.42
CA VAL A 111 6.52 -24.00 3.70
C VAL A 111 7.14 -22.86 4.50
N LEU A 112 8.42 -23.04 4.89
CA LEU A 112 9.17 -21.99 5.57
C LEU A 112 9.62 -20.91 4.57
N PRO A 113 9.43 -19.62 4.87
CA PRO A 113 9.91 -18.53 4.01
C PRO A 113 11.44 -18.38 4.04
N HIS A 114 12.11 -18.92 5.06
CA HIS A 114 13.56 -18.90 5.22
C HIS A 114 14.03 -20.24 5.79
N PRO A 115 15.17 -20.81 5.34
CA PRO A 115 15.63 -22.14 5.78
C PRO A 115 15.78 -22.30 7.30
N GLN A 116 16.17 -21.22 7.99
CA GLN A 116 16.35 -21.22 9.45
C GLN A 116 15.07 -20.87 10.23
N GLY A 117 13.93 -20.71 9.54
CA GLY A 117 12.64 -20.37 10.15
C GLY A 117 12.72 -19.11 11.02
N LEU A 118 12.05 -19.14 12.18
CA LEU A 118 12.02 -18.05 13.16
C LEU A 118 13.18 -18.08 14.17
N GLY A 119 14.08 -19.06 14.10
CA GLY A 119 15.21 -19.18 15.04
C GLY A 119 16.06 -17.90 15.13
N PRO A 120 16.52 -17.34 14.00
CA PRO A 120 17.27 -16.08 13.97
C PRO A 120 16.53 -14.89 14.55
N LEU A 121 15.19 -14.84 14.43
CA LEU A 121 14.36 -13.77 14.98
C LEU A 121 14.46 -13.72 16.51
N PHE A 122 14.28 -14.86 17.18
CA PHE A 122 14.27 -14.93 18.65
C PHE A 122 15.66 -14.91 19.28
N THR A 123 16.69 -15.29 18.54
CA THR A 123 18.09 -15.26 18.99
C THR A 123 18.79 -13.92 18.71
N GLY A 124 18.10 -12.96 18.05
CA GLY A 124 18.65 -11.64 17.72
C GLY A 124 19.62 -11.64 16.53
N GLN A 125 19.77 -12.76 15.82
CA GLN A 125 20.67 -12.91 14.67
C GLN A 125 19.99 -12.49 13.36
N TRP A 126 19.37 -11.30 13.34
CA TRP A 126 18.51 -10.86 12.23
C TRP A 126 19.25 -10.65 10.91
N ASN A 127 20.58 -10.46 10.97
CA ASN A 127 21.43 -10.36 9.79
C ASN A 127 21.37 -11.61 8.90
N LEU A 128 21.05 -12.78 9.46
CA LEU A 128 20.90 -14.03 8.70
C LEU A 128 19.79 -13.94 7.64
N TYR A 129 18.72 -13.19 7.90
CA TYR A 129 17.62 -12.99 6.93
C TYR A 129 18.00 -12.14 5.71
N ALA A 130 19.15 -11.46 5.76
CA ALA A 130 19.68 -10.66 4.66
C ALA A 130 20.78 -11.37 3.86
N GLN A 131 21.20 -12.56 4.28
CA GLN A 131 22.30 -13.29 3.64
C GLN A 131 21.84 -14.03 2.39
N ASN A 132 22.75 -14.14 1.42
CA ASN A 132 22.52 -14.79 0.13
C ASN A 132 21.31 -14.18 -0.62
N PRO A 133 21.41 -12.90 -1.04
CA PRO A 133 20.41 -12.31 -1.92
C PRO A 133 20.34 -13.03 -3.27
N ASP A 134 19.26 -12.81 -4.00
CA ASP A 134 19.15 -13.27 -5.39
C ASP A 134 20.30 -12.68 -6.23
N SER A 135 20.89 -13.48 -7.11
CA SER A 135 22.04 -13.03 -7.90
C SER A 135 21.64 -12.04 -8.99
N SER A 136 22.62 -11.31 -9.56
CA SER A 136 22.39 -10.46 -10.73
C SER A 136 21.94 -11.26 -11.98
N SER A 137 22.22 -12.56 -12.01
CA SER A 137 21.80 -13.50 -13.05
C SER A 137 20.51 -14.26 -12.72
N HIS A 138 19.83 -13.92 -11.63
CA HIS A 138 18.57 -14.54 -11.24
C HIS A 138 17.51 -14.42 -12.33
N LEU A 139 16.85 -15.53 -12.63
CA LEU A 139 15.73 -15.58 -13.57
C LEU A 139 14.41 -15.60 -12.80
N PHE A 140 13.70 -14.47 -12.84
CA PHE A 140 12.45 -14.25 -12.13
C PHE A 140 11.40 -15.30 -12.48
N GLY A 141 10.84 -15.93 -11.44
CA GLY A 141 9.88 -17.02 -11.53
C GLY A 141 10.52 -18.41 -11.58
N THR A 142 11.84 -18.52 -11.38
CA THR A 142 12.58 -19.79 -11.39
C THR A 142 13.59 -19.84 -10.24
N SER A 143 14.10 -21.03 -9.92
CA SER A 143 15.13 -21.20 -8.89
C SER A 143 16.54 -20.86 -9.38
N GLN A 144 16.72 -20.53 -10.67
CA GLN A 144 18.04 -20.27 -11.24
C GLN A 144 18.58 -18.91 -10.78
N GLY A 145 19.67 -18.92 -10.03
CA GLY A 145 20.27 -17.72 -9.42
C GLY A 145 19.48 -17.18 -8.22
N ALA A 146 18.51 -17.93 -7.71
CA ALA A 146 17.74 -17.56 -6.52
C ALA A 146 18.59 -17.69 -5.25
N GLY A 147 18.45 -16.72 -4.36
CA GLY A 147 19.05 -16.72 -3.04
C GLY A 147 18.09 -17.23 -1.96
N THR A 148 18.47 -17.04 -0.70
CA THR A 148 17.62 -17.36 0.47
C THR A 148 17.20 -16.14 1.26
N ALA A 149 17.80 -14.97 1.02
CA ALA A 149 17.46 -13.75 1.74
C ALA A 149 15.97 -13.40 1.64
N ILE A 150 15.38 -12.90 2.71
CA ILE A 150 13.98 -12.45 2.73
C ILE A 150 13.85 -10.94 2.97
N LEU A 151 14.86 -10.32 3.60
CA LEU A 151 14.89 -8.90 3.91
C LEU A 151 16.28 -8.33 3.60
N THR A 152 16.39 -7.46 2.61
CA THR A 152 17.68 -6.89 2.16
C THR A 152 17.62 -5.36 2.05
N LEU A 153 18.79 -4.75 1.82
CA LEU A 153 19.00 -3.34 1.51
C LEU A 153 20.00 -3.21 0.35
N LEU A 154 19.74 -3.90 -0.76
CA LEU A 154 20.65 -3.95 -1.91
C LEU A 154 20.70 -2.62 -2.66
N GLY A 155 19.53 -2.00 -2.85
CA GLY A 155 19.38 -0.85 -3.72
C GLY A 155 19.49 -1.21 -5.21
N GLY A 156 19.28 -0.21 -6.06
CA GLY A 156 19.28 -0.39 -7.51
C GLY A 156 18.09 -1.24 -8.00
N PHE A 157 18.28 -1.96 -9.11
CA PHE A 157 17.22 -2.71 -9.77
C PHE A 157 17.66 -4.13 -10.12
N HIS A 158 16.72 -5.06 -10.06
CA HIS A 158 16.92 -6.41 -10.55
C HIS A 158 17.14 -6.38 -12.08
N PRO A 159 18.26 -6.91 -12.61
CA PRO A 159 18.67 -6.68 -14.01
C PRO A 159 17.66 -7.16 -15.06
N GLN A 160 17.02 -8.31 -14.83
CA GLN A 160 16.00 -8.83 -15.75
C GLN A 160 14.70 -8.02 -15.71
N THR A 161 14.13 -7.82 -14.52
CA THR A 161 12.80 -7.21 -14.34
C THR A 161 12.80 -5.69 -14.44
N GLN A 162 13.97 -5.07 -14.27
CA GLN A 162 14.16 -3.61 -14.23
C GLN A 162 13.23 -2.93 -13.21
N SER A 163 12.98 -3.65 -12.10
CA SER A 163 12.19 -3.21 -10.95
C SER A 163 13.00 -3.35 -9.66
N LEU A 164 12.52 -2.75 -8.57
CA LEU A 164 13.12 -2.91 -7.25
C LEU A 164 13.12 -4.38 -6.81
N TRP A 165 14.10 -4.74 -5.99
CA TRP A 165 14.17 -6.08 -5.40
C TRP A 165 12.98 -6.32 -4.47
N LEU A 166 12.36 -7.51 -4.57
CA LEU A 166 11.22 -7.88 -3.71
C LEU A 166 11.58 -7.88 -2.22
N THR A 167 12.80 -8.33 -1.91
CA THR A 167 13.38 -8.34 -0.56
C THR A 167 13.62 -6.93 0.00
N ASP A 168 13.98 -5.96 -0.85
CA ASP A 168 14.09 -4.55 -0.46
C ASP A 168 12.70 -3.92 -0.22
N MET A 169 11.70 -4.25 -1.06
CA MET A 169 10.32 -3.81 -0.86
C MET A 169 9.71 -4.40 0.44
N GLY A 170 10.02 -5.65 0.75
CA GLY A 170 9.65 -6.31 2.00
C GLY A 170 10.26 -5.60 3.21
N SER A 171 11.55 -5.25 3.14
CA SER A 171 12.29 -4.55 4.20
C SER A 171 11.78 -3.14 4.43
N SER A 172 11.49 -2.41 3.35
CA SER A 172 10.88 -1.07 3.43
C SER A 172 9.51 -1.12 4.13
N SER A 173 8.64 -2.05 3.70
CA SER A 173 7.32 -2.26 4.30
C SER A 173 7.41 -2.69 5.77
N PHE A 174 8.41 -3.50 6.13
CA PHE A 174 8.61 -3.91 7.51
C PHE A 174 9.06 -2.74 8.38
N SER A 175 9.93 -1.89 7.84
CA SER A 175 10.39 -0.66 8.50
C SER A 175 9.23 0.31 8.76
N TYR A 176 8.31 0.48 7.79
CA TYR A 176 7.11 1.28 7.98
C TYR A 176 6.17 0.71 9.05
N CYS A 177 6.01 -0.63 9.10
CA CYS A 177 5.27 -1.27 10.19
C CYS A 177 5.83 -0.86 11.56
N ILE A 178 7.14 -0.96 11.75
CA ILE A 178 7.78 -0.61 13.03
C ILE A 178 7.52 0.87 13.33
N TYR A 179 7.78 1.76 12.38
CA TYR A 179 7.57 3.20 12.54
C TYR A 179 6.13 3.53 12.99
N PHE A 180 5.13 3.02 12.25
CA PHE A 180 3.73 3.30 12.52
C PHE A 180 3.19 2.61 13.79
N SER A 181 3.78 1.48 14.20
CA SER A 181 3.47 0.83 15.47
C SER A 181 3.90 1.69 16.66
N HIS A 182 5.02 2.42 16.56
CA HIS A 182 5.41 3.37 17.60
C HIS A 182 4.47 4.59 17.63
N CYS A 183 4.05 5.08 16.46
CA CYS A 183 3.13 6.21 16.36
C CYS A 183 1.76 5.96 17.03
N TRP A 184 1.33 4.70 17.15
CA TRP A 184 0.12 4.29 17.92
C TRP A 184 0.08 4.83 19.34
N HIS A 185 1.24 4.92 19.99
CA HIS A 185 1.35 5.21 21.41
C HIS A 185 1.54 6.72 21.69
N MET A 186 1.48 7.56 20.66
CA MET A 186 1.72 8.99 20.80
C MET A 186 0.54 9.71 21.46
N TYR A 187 -0.70 9.45 21.01
CA TYR A 187 -1.85 10.23 21.46
C TYR A 187 -2.62 9.56 22.60
N ARG A 188 -3.12 10.38 23.52
CA ARG A 188 -3.82 9.90 24.72
C ARG A 188 -5.16 9.27 24.35
N THR A 189 -5.41 8.10 24.91
CA THR A 189 -6.70 7.38 24.79
C THR A 189 -7.22 7.03 26.19
N ASN A 190 -8.18 6.09 26.27
CA ASN A 190 -8.79 5.65 27.53
C ASN A 190 -7.80 5.03 28.53
N PHE A 191 -6.57 4.71 28.10
CA PHE A 191 -5.50 4.19 28.97
C PHE A 191 -4.79 5.27 29.79
N GLY A 192 -5.15 6.55 29.63
CA GLY A 192 -4.61 7.65 30.42
C GLY A 192 -3.19 8.11 30.07
N ILE A 193 -2.45 7.33 29.26
CA ILE A 193 -1.09 7.64 28.80
C ILE A 193 -1.12 8.18 27.37
N GLY A 194 -0.26 9.16 27.09
CA GLY A 194 -0.09 9.80 25.78
C GLY A 194 -0.33 11.31 25.79
N HIS A 195 -0.18 11.94 24.62
CA HIS A 195 -0.33 13.37 24.43
C HIS A 195 -1.77 13.76 24.08
N SER A 196 -2.27 14.86 24.67
CA SER A 196 -3.45 15.54 24.13
C SER A 196 -3.02 16.44 22.99
N MET A 197 -3.69 16.34 21.84
CA MET A 197 -3.35 17.19 20.69
C MET A 197 -3.69 18.66 20.94
N LYS A 198 -4.75 18.92 21.72
CA LYS A 198 -5.12 20.27 22.13
C LYS A 198 -4.02 20.92 22.95
N ASP A 199 -3.55 20.24 24.00
CA ASP A 199 -2.49 20.74 24.87
C ASP A 199 -1.19 21.01 24.09
N LEU A 200 -0.83 20.10 23.17
CA LEU A 200 0.34 20.27 22.31
C LEU A 200 0.23 21.52 21.42
N LEU A 201 -0.93 21.75 20.81
CA LEU A 201 -1.16 22.91 19.94
C LEU A 201 -1.19 24.22 20.74
N ASP A 202 -1.87 24.24 21.88
CA ASP A 202 -1.99 25.43 22.72
C ASP A 202 -0.66 25.84 23.37
N ALA A 203 0.20 24.86 23.67
CA ALA A 203 1.56 25.09 24.17
C ALA A 203 2.56 25.49 23.07
N HIS A 204 2.25 25.25 21.79
CA HIS A 204 3.14 25.55 20.68
C HIS A 204 3.10 27.05 20.33
N ILE A 205 3.93 27.81 21.03
CA ILE A 205 4.10 29.25 20.86
C ILE A 205 5.48 29.51 20.24
N PRO A 206 5.57 30.31 19.17
CA PRO A 206 6.84 30.60 18.52
C PRO A 206 7.81 31.31 19.48
N PRO A 207 9.13 31.05 19.39
CA PRO A 207 10.13 31.68 20.25
C PRO A 207 10.27 33.19 20.02
N GLY A 208 9.72 33.74 18.92
CA GLY A 208 9.75 35.16 18.59
C GLY A 208 8.38 35.72 18.21
N GLY A 209 8.15 37.01 18.51
CA GLY A 209 6.84 37.67 18.41
C GLY A 209 6.30 37.98 17.00
N ARG A 210 6.94 37.50 15.92
CA ARG A 210 6.53 37.81 14.53
C ARG A 210 5.50 36.85 13.93
N LEU A 211 5.13 35.79 14.64
CA LEU A 211 4.25 34.71 14.14
C LEU A 211 2.90 34.62 14.86
N GLY A 212 2.48 35.71 15.53
CA GLY A 212 1.16 35.81 16.17
C GLY A 212 1.04 35.00 17.48
N ARG A 213 -0.19 34.59 17.83
CA ARG A 213 -0.52 33.95 19.12
C ARG A 213 -0.29 32.43 19.15
N GLY A 214 0.43 31.87 18.18
CA GLY A 214 0.65 30.42 18.04
C GLY A 214 -0.58 29.66 17.53
N HIS A 215 -0.69 28.36 17.86
CA HIS A 215 -1.77 27.48 17.37
C HIS A 215 -3.01 27.44 18.27
N LYS A 216 -3.24 28.46 19.11
CA LYS A 216 -4.36 28.47 20.05
C LYS A 216 -5.72 28.34 19.36
N GLY A 217 -6.53 27.39 19.82
CA GLY A 217 -7.87 27.13 19.27
C GLY A 217 -7.89 26.37 17.94
N LEU A 218 -6.73 26.08 17.34
CA LEU A 218 -6.63 25.37 16.06
C LEU A 218 -7.22 23.96 16.15
N TYR A 219 -7.04 23.26 17.28
CA TYR A 219 -7.66 21.95 17.51
C TYR A 219 -9.17 22.00 17.32
N ASP A 220 -9.83 22.99 17.92
CA ASP A 220 -11.29 23.12 17.84
C ASP A 220 -11.74 23.55 16.44
N THR A 221 -10.99 24.42 15.77
CA THR A 221 -11.26 24.81 14.37
C THR A 221 -11.23 23.60 13.44
N ILE A 222 -10.22 22.73 13.56
CA ILE A 222 -10.09 21.53 12.76
C ILE A 222 -11.14 20.49 13.14
N ASN A 223 -11.27 20.18 14.43
CA ASN A 223 -12.08 19.05 14.88
C ASN A 223 -13.59 19.31 14.76
N ASN A 224 -14.02 20.59 14.72
CA ASN A 224 -15.42 20.96 14.53
C ASN A 224 -15.81 21.25 13.08
N SER A 225 -14.86 21.41 12.16
CA SER A 225 -15.15 21.70 10.74
C SER A 225 -14.79 20.54 9.82
N ILE A 226 -15.81 19.87 9.27
CA ILE A 226 -15.60 18.82 8.26
C ILE A 226 -15.00 19.36 6.96
N HIS A 227 -15.29 20.61 6.60
CA HIS A 227 -14.72 21.26 5.42
C HIS A 227 -13.23 21.50 5.59
N PHE A 228 -12.79 21.87 6.80
CA PHE A 228 -11.38 22.04 7.09
C PHE A 228 -10.64 20.69 7.06
N GLN A 229 -11.21 19.65 7.66
CA GLN A 229 -10.64 18.29 7.61
C GLN A 229 -10.55 17.77 6.17
N LEU A 230 -11.60 17.97 5.37
CA LEU A 230 -11.62 17.59 3.96
C LEU A 230 -10.57 18.35 3.15
N GLY A 231 -10.46 19.67 3.35
CA GLY A 231 -9.45 20.50 2.67
C GLY A 231 -8.03 20.03 2.96
N LEU A 232 -7.70 19.77 4.23
CA LEU A 232 -6.40 19.22 4.63
C LEU A 232 -6.15 17.83 4.03
N ALA A 233 -7.16 16.94 4.07
CA ALA A 233 -7.05 15.59 3.55
C ALA A 233 -6.84 15.57 2.03
N LEU A 234 -7.54 16.43 1.28
CA LEU A 234 -7.37 16.55 -0.18
C LEU A 234 -6.02 17.17 -0.53
N ALA A 235 -5.54 18.15 0.24
CA ALA A 235 -4.22 18.73 0.03
C ALA A 235 -3.11 17.69 0.23
N SER A 236 -3.13 16.94 1.36
CA SER A 236 -2.13 15.91 1.63
C SER A 236 -2.20 14.75 0.62
N LEU A 237 -3.41 14.30 0.28
CA LEU A 237 -3.62 13.27 -0.75
C LEU A 237 -3.14 13.76 -2.12
N GLY A 238 -3.38 15.02 -2.48
CA GLY A 238 -2.92 15.61 -3.74
C GLY A 238 -1.39 15.64 -3.85
N VAL A 239 -0.70 15.97 -2.75
CA VAL A 239 0.77 15.94 -2.68
C VAL A 239 1.29 14.50 -2.85
N ILE A 240 0.78 13.55 -2.07
CA ILE A 240 1.21 12.14 -2.15
C ILE A 240 0.90 11.55 -3.52
N THR A 241 -0.29 11.80 -4.07
CA THR A 241 -0.69 11.34 -5.41
C THR A 241 0.26 11.86 -6.48
N SER A 242 0.70 13.12 -6.35
CA SER A 242 1.66 13.72 -7.26
C SER A 242 3.04 13.11 -7.10
N LEU A 243 3.49 12.85 -5.87
CA LEU A 243 4.76 12.19 -5.59
C LEU A 243 4.80 10.77 -6.17
N VAL A 244 3.72 10.00 -5.99
CA VAL A 244 3.56 8.66 -6.59
C VAL A 244 3.67 8.72 -8.11
N ALA A 245 3.12 9.76 -8.73
CA ALA A 245 3.17 9.94 -10.17
C ALA A 245 4.56 10.32 -10.70
N GLN A 246 5.49 10.80 -9.87
CA GLN A 246 6.79 11.24 -10.36
C GLN A 246 7.60 10.04 -10.93
N PRO A 247 8.16 10.14 -12.16
CA PRO A 247 8.85 9.03 -12.82
C PRO A 247 10.12 8.58 -12.09
N HIS A 248 10.69 9.48 -11.29
CA HIS A 248 11.93 9.26 -10.54
C HIS A 248 11.69 8.58 -9.18
N VAL A 249 10.45 8.59 -8.66
CA VAL A 249 10.20 8.30 -7.24
C VAL A 249 9.56 6.93 -7.01
N LEU A 250 8.49 6.53 -7.73
CA LEU A 250 7.79 5.29 -7.35
C LEU A 250 7.26 4.43 -8.52
N PHE A 251 6.64 5.00 -9.56
CA PHE A 251 5.64 4.19 -10.26
C PHE A 251 6.17 3.18 -11.30
N THR A 252 7.09 3.57 -12.18
CA THR A 252 7.55 2.67 -13.25
C THR A 252 8.47 1.55 -12.76
N ARG A 253 8.94 1.60 -11.51
CA ARG A 253 10.03 0.75 -10.99
C ARG A 253 9.64 -0.17 -9.83
N LEU A 254 8.43 -0.03 -9.28
CA LEU A 254 7.87 -0.96 -8.28
C LEU A 254 7.23 -2.20 -8.91
N CYS A 255 6.75 -2.07 -10.15
CA CYS A 255 6.10 -3.15 -10.87
C CYS A 255 7.09 -3.86 -11.79
N ILE A 256 7.15 -5.19 -11.65
CA ILE A 256 7.99 -6.08 -12.44
C ILE A 256 7.71 -5.86 -13.93
N TYR A 257 8.75 -5.61 -14.73
CA TYR A 257 8.70 -5.35 -16.17
C TYR A 257 7.98 -4.06 -16.61
N SER A 258 7.49 -3.22 -15.69
CA SER A 258 6.72 -2.01 -16.06
C SER A 258 7.54 -1.01 -16.88
N THR A 259 8.83 -0.86 -16.60
CA THR A 259 9.75 0.00 -17.38
C THR A 259 9.91 -0.43 -18.83
N ARG A 260 9.62 -1.70 -19.16
CA ARG A 260 9.69 -2.24 -20.53
C ARG A 260 8.33 -2.20 -21.24
N LEU A 261 7.24 -1.90 -20.53
CA LEU A 261 5.89 -1.73 -21.05
C LEU A 261 5.52 -0.24 -21.14
N TYR A 262 5.96 0.42 -22.22
CA TYR A 262 5.82 1.87 -22.41
C TYR A 262 4.38 2.37 -22.34
N TYR A 263 3.43 1.69 -23.01
CA TYR A 263 2.03 2.11 -23.03
C TYR A 263 1.37 2.08 -21.64
N SER A 264 1.57 1.01 -20.86
CA SER A 264 1.02 0.90 -19.51
C SER A 264 1.62 1.95 -18.57
N SER A 265 2.92 2.21 -18.68
CA SER A 265 3.60 3.24 -17.89
C SER A 265 3.08 4.65 -18.20
N CYS A 266 2.82 4.99 -19.47
CA CYS A 266 2.26 6.29 -19.86
C CYS A 266 0.83 6.52 -19.36
N VAL A 267 -0.05 5.51 -19.45
CA VAL A 267 -1.44 5.60 -18.95
C VAL A 267 -1.46 5.82 -17.44
N ILE A 268 -0.59 5.11 -16.72
CA ILE A 268 -0.57 5.20 -15.26
C ILE A 268 0.13 6.47 -14.78
N TYR A 269 1.08 7.03 -15.53
CA TYR A 269 1.64 8.36 -15.25
C TYR A 269 0.59 9.47 -15.41
N SER A 270 -0.22 9.38 -16.47
CA SER A 270 -1.19 10.40 -16.83
C SER A 270 -2.35 10.46 -15.82
N SER A 271 -2.81 9.30 -15.33
CA SER A 271 -4.06 9.19 -14.55
C SER A 271 -4.06 9.91 -13.18
N PRO A 272 -2.98 9.88 -12.37
CA PRO A 272 -2.90 10.64 -11.12
C PRO A 272 -2.70 12.14 -11.33
N ILE A 273 -1.93 12.54 -12.36
CA ILE A 273 -1.67 13.95 -12.69
C ILE A 273 -2.94 14.62 -13.21
N HIS A 274 -3.71 13.93 -14.04
CA HIS A 274 -4.99 14.41 -14.58
C HIS A 274 -6.09 14.59 -13.50
N ARG A 275 -5.92 13.97 -12.33
CA ARG A 275 -6.87 14.06 -11.21
C ARG A 275 -6.73 15.36 -10.40
N ARG A 276 -5.73 16.19 -10.72
CA ARG A 276 -5.59 17.57 -10.23
C ARG A 276 -6.56 18.48 -11.02
N ILE A 277 -7.85 18.35 -10.70
CA ILE A 277 -9.00 19.20 -11.05
C ILE A 277 -8.62 20.44 -11.89
N HIS A 278 -8.72 20.36 -13.23
CA HIS A 278 -9.22 21.42 -14.14
C HIS A 278 -9.13 21.02 -15.63
N HIS A 279 -10.30 20.93 -16.28
CA HIS A 279 -10.78 21.79 -17.38
C HIS A 279 -9.90 22.22 -18.57
N ASP A 280 -8.76 21.60 -18.88
CA ASP A 280 -8.03 21.94 -20.11
C ASP A 280 -7.57 20.74 -20.96
N ARG A 281 -8.06 20.70 -22.20
CA ARG A 281 -7.89 19.62 -23.18
C ARG A 281 -6.59 19.74 -23.98
N SER A 282 -5.46 20.09 -23.37
CA SER A 282 -4.24 20.41 -24.14
C SER A 282 -3.07 19.43 -24.00
N PHE A 283 -3.12 18.45 -23.08
CA PHE A 283 -1.98 17.54 -22.89
C PHE A 283 -1.96 16.26 -23.75
N CYS A 284 -3.02 15.95 -24.50
CA CYS A 284 -3.02 14.79 -25.43
C CYS A 284 -2.07 14.96 -26.64
N SER A 285 -1.45 16.14 -26.84
CA SER A 285 -0.63 16.41 -28.03
C SER A 285 0.84 15.92 -27.91
N TRP A 286 1.34 15.64 -26.70
CA TRP A 286 2.75 15.29 -26.52
C TRP A 286 3.09 13.81 -26.81
N SER A 287 2.08 12.96 -27.00
CA SER A 287 2.27 11.55 -27.36
C SER A 287 2.65 11.32 -28.83
N TYR A 288 2.70 12.38 -29.65
CA TYR A 288 2.97 12.30 -31.10
C TYR A 288 4.35 12.85 -31.53
N ILE A 289 5.22 13.25 -30.60
CA ILE A 289 6.51 13.91 -30.92
C ILE A 289 7.73 12.97 -30.84
N PHE A 290 7.53 11.67 -30.61
CA PHE A 290 8.60 10.67 -30.76
C PHE A 290 8.16 9.54 -31.67
N TYR A 291 8.21 9.80 -32.98
CA TYR A 291 8.41 8.81 -34.04
C TYR A 291 9.86 8.87 -34.48
#